data_AF-A0A162Q0D8-F1
#
_entry.id   AF-A0A162Q0D8-F1
#
_cell.length_a   1.000
_cell.length_b   1.000
_cell.length_c   1.000
_cell.angle_alpha   90.00
_cell.angle_beta   90.00
_cell.angle_gamma   90.00
#
_symmetry.space_group_name_H-M   'P 1'
#
loop_
_entity.id
_entity.type
_entity.pdbx_description
1 polymer ?
#
loop_
_entity_poly.entity_id
_entity_poly.type
_entity_poly.pdbx_seq_one_letter_code
_entity_poly.pdbx_strand_id
1 'polypeptide(L)'
;MQAISDTVFQLSSQFDGMFLLEMHDNDLAAISDIFITSHQQLSEESSKYFWLAENGEIAELKRRVHLVKPLWGYCGLSEFQDKFQQMENFFSTNPTISDAIIRLEEEKPFIREGLELIRMEAIKIQEYLKQ
;
A
#
# COMPACT_ATOMS: atom_id res chain seq x y z
N MET A 1 1.29 -30.64 32.28
CA MET A 1 0.52 -29.52 31.70
C MET A 1 1.43 -28.84 30.69
N GLN A 2 1.30 -29.18 29.41
CA GLN A 2 1.98 -28.46 28.34
C GLN A 2 1.29 -27.11 28.22
N ALA A 3 2.05 -26.03 28.37
CA ALA A 3 1.59 -24.70 27.99
C ALA A 3 1.45 -24.71 26.47
N ILE A 4 0.23 -24.81 25.97
CA ILE A 4 -0.09 -24.48 24.59
C ILE A 4 0.20 -22.98 24.50
N SER A 5 1.20 -22.62 23.72
CA SER A 5 1.42 -21.22 23.37
C SER A 5 0.28 -20.82 22.44
N ASP A 6 -0.84 -20.38 23.02
CA ASP A 6 -1.95 -19.72 22.31
C ASP A 6 -1.47 -18.35 21.84
N THR A 7 -0.52 -18.35 20.91
CA THR A 7 0.01 -17.14 20.30
C THR A 7 -1.05 -16.67 19.30
N VAL A 8 -1.97 -15.85 19.77
CA VAL A 8 -2.93 -15.14 18.93
C VAL A 8 -2.14 -14.33 17.89
N PHE A 9 -2.49 -14.46 16.62
CA PHE A 9 -1.85 -13.70 15.55
C PHE A 9 -2.01 -12.19 15.81
N GLN A 10 -0.93 -11.43 15.62
CA GLN A 10 -0.94 -9.97 15.74
C GLN A 10 -0.34 -9.36 14.49
N LEU A 11 -1.06 -8.42 13.88
CA LEU A 11 -0.55 -7.60 12.78
C LEU A 11 0.57 -6.67 13.26
N SER A 12 1.48 -6.30 12.37
CA SER A 12 2.53 -5.33 12.67
C SER A 12 1.95 -3.94 12.96
N SER A 13 2.60 -3.14 13.81
CA SER A 13 2.04 -1.89 14.35
C SER A 13 1.78 -0.78 13.33
N GLN A 14 2.32 -0.91 12.11
CA GLN A 14 2.07 0.00 10.99
C GLN A 14 0.66 -0.16 10.44
N PHE A 15 0.04 -1.33 10.65
CA PHE A 15 -1.28 -1.66 10.16
C PHE A 15 -2.33 -1.29 11.20
N ASP A 16 -3.45 -0.72 10.76
CA ASP A 16 -4.66 -0.67 11.57
C ASP A 16 -5.27 -2.07 11.67
N GLY A 17 -4.75 -2.86 12.60
CA GLY A 17 -5.17 -4.24 12.77
C GLY A 17 -6.60 -4.40 13.25
N MET A 18 -7.13 -3.45 14.01
CA MET A 18 -8.54 -3.48 14.45
C MET A 18 -9.46 -3.30 13.24
N PHE A 19 -9.18 -2.29 12.41
CA PHE A 19 -9.92 -2.08 11.16
C PHE A 19 -9.89 -3.31 10.26
N LEU A 20 -8.71 -3.90 10.03
CA LEU A 20 -8.57 -5.06 9.15
C LEU A 20 -9.32 -6.29 9.66
N LEU A 21 -9.23 -6.57 10.96
CA LEU A 21 -9.93 -7.70 11.58
C LEU A 21 -11.45 -7.49 11.57
N GLU A 22 -11.93 -6.28 11.86
CA GLU A 22 -13.36 -5.96 11.82
C GLU A 22 -13.93 -6.01 10.39
N MET A 23 -13.20 -5.46 9.41
CA MET A 23 -13.63 -5.42 8.01
C MET A 23 -13.74 -6.82 7.38
N HIS A 24 -12.92 -7.76 7.85
CA HIS A 24 -12.82 -9.10 7.29
C HIS A 24 -13.32 -10.19 8.26
N ASP A 25 -14.15 -9.86 9.25
CA ASP A 25 -14.74 -10.82 10.20
C ASP A 25 -13.70 -11.72 10.91
N ASN A 26 -12.51 -11.19 11.20
CA ASN A 26 -11.34 -11.88 11.74
C ASN A 26 -10.76 -12.97 10.81
N ASP A 27 -11.12 -12.97 9.52
CA ASP A 27 -10.59 -13.90 8.52
C ASP A 27 -9.21 -13.45 8.03
N LEU A 28 -8.18 -14.03 8.66
CA LEU A 28 -6.79 -13.79 8.26
C LEU A 28 -6.50 -14.21 6.81
N ALA A 29 -7.16 -15.24 6.28
CA ALA A 29 -6.95 -15.66 4.90
C ALA A 29 -7.45 -14.58 3.93
N ALA A 30 -8.64 -14.02 4.21
CA ALA A 30 -9.18 -12.90 3.44
C ALA A 30 -8.29 -11.65 3.51
N ILE A 31 -7.75 -11.30 4.68
CA ILE A 31 -6.79 -10.19 4.84
C ILE A 31 -5.53 -10.43 4.00
N SER A 32 -4.99 -11.66 4.02
CA SER A 32 -3.83 -12.04 3.21
C SER A 32 -4.09 -11.86 1.70
N ASP A 33 -5.25 -12.28 1.22
CA ASP A 33 -5.65 -12.12 -0.19
C ASP A 33 -5.75 -10.63 -0.59
N ILE A 34 -6.30 -9.78 0.29
CA ILE A 34 -6.33 -8.33 0.08
C ILE A 34 -4.92 -7.74 0.01
N PHE A 35 -4.01 -8.16 0.89
CA PHE A 35 -2.63 -7.70 0.84
C PHE A 35 -1.92 -8.11 -0.45
N ILE A 36 -2.08 -9.37 -0.88
CA ILE A 36 -1.43 -9.88 -2.10
C ILE A 36 -1.93 -9.14 -3.33
N THR A 37 -3.24 -9.00 -3.47
CA THR A 37 -3.86 -8.32 -4.62
C THR A 37 -3.51 -6.83 -4.64
N SER A 38 -3.56 -6.17 -3.49
CA SER A 38 -3.18 -4.75 -3.35
C SER A 38 -1.70 -4.54 -3.65
N HIS A 39 -0.81 -5.39 -3.14
CA HIS A 39 0.62 -5.33 -3.44
C HIS A 39 0.88 -5.46 -4.95
N GLN A 40 0.24 -6.42 -5.63
CA GLN A 40 0.39 -6.60 -7.07
C GLN A 40 -0.05 -5.36 -7.85
N GLN A 41 -1.23 -4.82 -7.54
CA GLN A 41 -1.74 -3.62 -8.21
C GLN A 41 -0.89 -2.38 -7.94
N LEU A 42 -0.50 -2.17 -6.67
CA LEU A 42 0.37 -1.06 -6.29
C LEU A 42 1.73 -1.14 -6.98
N SER A 43 2.32 -2.33 -7.04
CA SER A 43 3.62 -2.56 -7.69
C SER A 43 3.53 -2.31 -9.20
N GLU A 44 2.49 -2.80 -9.85
CA GLU A 44 2.30 -2.61 -11.29
C GLU A 44 2.10 -1.13 -11.64
N GLU A 45 1.22 -0.43 -10.91
CA GLU A 45 0.90 0.96 -11.21
C GLU A 45 2.06 1.90 -10.88
N SER A 46 2.73 1.71 -9.73
CA SER A 46 3.87 2.56 -9.34
C SER A 46 5.05 2.44 -10.31
N SER A 47 5.23 1.29 -10.95
CA SER A 47 6.27 1.10 -11.98
C SER A 47 6.11 2.02 -13.20
N LYS A 48 4.89 2.52 -13.45
CA LYS A 48 4.56 3.35 -14.62
C LYS A 48 4.76 4.85 -14.35
N TYR A 49 4.93 5.27 -13.10
CA TYR A 49 4.84 6.67 -12.70
C TYR A 49 5.92 7.55 -13.34
N PHE A 50 7.17 7.09 -13.32
CA PHE A 50 8.28 7.83 -13.91
C PHE A 50 8.10 8.00 -15.42
N TRP A 51 7.74 6.93 -16.13
CA TRP A 51 7.48 7.00 -17.57
C TRP A 51 6.37 8.00 -17.90
N LEU A 52 5.27 8.01 -17.14
CA LEU A 52 4.19 8.98 -17.34
C LEU A 52 4.67 10.42 -17.11
N ALA A 53 5.43 10.67 -16.04
CA ALA A 53 5.98 11.99 -15.77
C ALA A 53 6.93 12.47 -16.88
N GLU A 54 7.87 11.62 -17.31
CA GLU A 54 8.84 11.92 -18.38
C GLU A 54 8.17 12.24 -19.72
N ASN A 55 7.04 11.62 -20.02
CA ASN A 55 6.27 11.85 -21.24
C ASN A 55 5.27 13.02 -21.12
N GLY A 56 5.23 13.71 -19.98
CA GLY A 56 4.32 14.83 -19.75
C GLY A 56 2.86 14.41 -19.52
N GLU A 57 2.61 13.13 -19.27
CA GLU A 57 1.28 12.54 -19.04
C GLU A 57 0.79 12.78 -17.60
N ILE A 58 0.86 14.03 -17.13
CA ILE A 58 0.58 14.41 -15.73
C ILE A 58 -0.87 14.12 -15.32
N ALA A 59 -1.83 14.30 -16.24
CA ALA A 59 -3.23 14.01 -15.99
C ALA A 59 -3.47 12.50 -15.77
N GLU A 60 -2.81 11.66 -16.56
CA GLU A 60 -2.87 10.20 -16.40
C GLU A 60 -2.14 9.77 -15.13
N LEU A 61 -0.97 10.34 -14.82
CA LEU A 61 -0.26 10.08 -13.57
C LEU A 61 -1.13 10.39 -12.34
N LYS A 62 -1.81 11.55 -12.33
CA LYS A 62 -2.79 11.88 -11.28
C LYS A 62 -3.86 10.81 -11.15
N ARG A 63 -4.46 10.38 -12.27
CA ARG A 63 -5.53 9.38 -12.28
C ARG A 63 -5.04 8.05 -11.70
N ARG A 64 -3.81 7.65 -12.01
CA ARG A 64 -3.17 6.42 -11.50
C ARG A 64 -2.91 6.49 -10.00
N VAL A 65 -2.41 7.62 -9.50
CA VAL A 65 -2.25 7.87 -8.06
C VAL A 65 -3.60 7.81 -7.33
N HIS A 66 -4.64 8.43 -7.89
CA HIS A 66 -5.99 8.35 -7.34
C HIS A 66 -6.52 6.91 -7.27
N LEU A 67 -6.29 6.13 -8.33
CA LEU A 67 -6.77 4.75 -8.44
C LEU A 67 -6.17 3.85 -7.36
N VAL A 68 -4.89 4.00 -7.05
CA VAL A 68 -4.22 3.13 -6.07
C VAL A 68 -4.27 3.65 -4.64
N LYS A 69 -4.55 4.95 -4.43
CA LYS A 69 -4.73 5.56 -3.12
C LYS A 69 -5.62 4.73 -2.16
N PRO A 70 -6.83 4.26 -2.54
CA PRO A 70 -7.66 3.46 -1.64
C PRO A 70 -7.06 2.09 -1.29
N LEU A 71 -6.15 1.54 -2.11
CA LEU A 71 -5.52 0.25 -1.83
C LEU A 71 -4.67 0.30 -0.56
N TRP A 72 -4.01 1.44 -0.29
CA TRP A 72 -3.31 1.66 0.98
C TRP A 72 -4.27 1.62 2.18
N GLY A 73 -5.44 2.25 2.04
CA GLY A 73 -6.48 2.23 3.06
C GLY A 73 -7.06 0.85 3.29
N TYR A 74 -7.33 0.09 2.23
CA TYR A 74 -7.78 -1.32 2.33
C TYR A 74 -6.73 -2.22 2.98
N CYS A 75 -5.45 -1.88 2.86
CA CYS A 75 -4.39 -2.54 3.60
C CYS A 75 -4.22 -2.04 5.04
N GLY A 76 -5.09 -1.15 5.56
CA GLY A 76 -4.94 -0.59 6.91
C GLY A 76 -3.74 0.34 7.08
N LEU A 77 -3.19 0.89 5.98
CA LEU A 77 -2.05 1.79 5.95
C LEU A 77 -2.50 3.24 5.72
N SER A 78 -3.14 3.83 6.72
CA SER A 78 -3.74 5.17 6.64
C SER A 78 -2.72 6.27 6.31
N GLU A 79 -1.52 6.22 6.88
CA GLU A 79 -0.44 7.18 6.58
C GLU A 79 -0.06 7.15 5.09
N PHE A 80 -0.05 5.96 4.48
CA PHE A 80 0.26 5.80 3.07
C PHE A 80 -0.86 6.34 2.18
N GLN A 81 -2.12 6.09 2.57
CA GLN A 81 -3.27 6.66 1.90
C GLN A 81 -3.24 8.20 1.91
N ASP A 82 -2.91 8.80 3.05
CA ASP A 82 -2.80 10.26 3.20
C ASP A 82 -1.65 10.82 2.36
N LYS A 83 -0.52 10.12 2.31
CA LYS A 83 0.60 10.52 1.45
C LYS A 83 0.22 10.51 -0.03
N PHE A 84 -0.51 9.49 -0.47
CA PHE A 84 -1.02 9.42 -1.83
C PHE A 84 -2.08 10.48 -2.12
N GLN A 85 -2.88 10.90 -1.12
CA GLN A 85 -3.75 12.07 -1.25
C GLN A 85 -2.94 13.35 -1.48
N GLN A 86 -1.82 13.54 -0.78
CA GLN A 86 -0.93 14.70 -1.01
C GLN A 86 -0.30 14.66 -2.40
N MET A 87 0.13 13.49 -2.88
CA MET A 87 0.63 13.32 -4.24
C MET A 87 -0.44 13.65 -5.30
N GLU A 88 -1.66 13.16 -5.11
CA GLU A 88 -2.79 13.46 -6.01
C GLU A 88 -3.08 14.97 -6.06
N ASN A 89 -3.05 15.64 -4.91
CA ASN A 89 -3.23 17.09 -4.80
C ASN A 89 -2.12 17.84 -5.53
N PHE A 90 -0.87 17.38 -5.38
CA PHE A 90 0.27 17.93 -6.10
C PHE A 90 0.08 17.81 -7.62
N PHE A 91 -0.26 16.63 -8.15
CA PHE A 91 -0.49 16.49 -9.60
C PHE A 91 -1.73 17.26 -10.10
N SER A 92 -2.67 17.60 -9.20
CA SER A 92 -3.81 18.45 -9.54
C SER A 92 -3.44 19.90 -9.82
N THR A 93 -2.24 20.37 -9.42
CA THR A 93 -1.74 21.72 -9.75
C THR A 93 -1.16 21.80 -11.16
N ASN A 94 -1.14 20.67 -11.89
CA ASN A 94 -0.49 20.53 -13.20
C ASN A 94 0.99 20.96 -13.17
N PRO A 95 1.82 20.29 -12.35
CA PRO A 95 3.24 20.63 -12.20
C PRO A 95 4.02 20.47 -13.50
N THR A 96 5.21 21.09 -13.56
CA THR A 96 6.13 20.83 -14.68
C THR A 96 6.65 19.39 -14.63
N ILE A 97 7.16 18.88 -15.76
CA ILE A 97 7.80 17.56 -15.84
C ILE A 97 8.92 17.43 -14.80
N SER A 98 9.74 18.49 -14.64
CA SER A 98 10.83 18.51 -13.66
C SER A 98 10.31 18.38 -12.23
N ASP A 99 9.28 19.14 -11.86
CA ASP A 99 8.71 19.08 -10.51
C ASP A 99 8.04 17.73 -10.24
N ALA A 100 7.38 17.15 -11.25
CA ALA A 100 6.80 15.82 -11.16
C ALA A 100 7.85 14.73 -10.91
N ILE A 101 8.96 14.75 -11.65
CA ILE A 101 10.06 13.80 -11.47
C ILE A 101 10.69 13.95 -10.08
N ILE A 102 10.97 15.19 -9.64
CA ILE A 102 11.51 15.45 -8.30
C ILE A 102 10.57 14.88 -7.24
N ARG A 103 9.26 15.17 -7.35
CA ARG A 103 8.29 14.63 -6.40
C ARG A 103 8.27 13.11 -6.40
N LEU A 104 8.33 12.46 -7.55
CA LEU A 104 8.35 11.00 -7.62
C LEU A 104 9.62 10.39 -6.99
N GLU A 105 10.79 11.02 -7.16
CA GLU A 105 12.02 10.57 -6.50
C GLU A 105 11.95 10.72 -4.97
N GLU A 106 11.34 11.80 -4.47
CA GLU A 106 11.12 12.00 -3.03
C GLU A 106 10.19 10.94 -2.43
N GLU A 107 9.17 10.52 -3.18
CA GLU A 107 8.16 9.56 -2.71
C GLU A 107 8.55 8.09 -2.90
N LYS A 108 9.52 7.82 -3.77
CA LYS A 108 9.96 6.46 -4.12
C LYS A 108 10.39 5.61 -2.93
N PRO A 109 11.16 6.10 -1.94
CA PRO A 109 11.49 5.32 -0.75
C PRO A 109 10.24 4.93 0.04
N PHE A 110 9.30 5.86 0.18
CA PHE A 110 8.05 5.64 0.91
C PHE A 110 7.17 4.61 0.21
N ILE A 111 6.99 4.71 -1.12
CA ILE A 111 6.24 3.71 -1.90
C ILE A 111 6.86 2.31 -1.74
N ARG A 112 8.19 2.22 -1.79
CA ARG A 112 8.91 0.94 -1.63
C ARG A 112 8.71 0.34 -0.24
N GLU A 113 8.78 1.17 0.81
CA GLU A 113 8.54 0.74 2.18
C GLU A 113 7.12 0.17 2.34
N GLY A 114 6.10 0.87 1.84
CA GLY A 114 4.71 0.42 1.92
C GLY A 114 4.47 -0.91 1.21
N LEU A 115 5.04 -1.08 0.01
CA LEU A 115 4.99 -2.35 -0.71
C LEU A 115 5.62 -3.49 0.10
N GLU A 116 6.79 -3.23 0.70
CA GLU A 116 7.48 -4.23 1.50
C GLU A 116 6.71 -4.60 2.77
N LEU A 117 6.11 -3.61 3.45
CA LEU A 117 5.24 -3.87 4.60
C LEU A 117 4.08 -4.79 4.23
N ILE A 118 3.33 -4.48 3.17
CA ILE A 118 2.19 -5.30 2.72
C ILE A 118 2.66 -6.73 2.38
N ARG A 119 3.77 -6.84 1.65
CA ARG A 119 4.34 -8.14 1.24
C ARG A 119 4.74 -8.99 2.44
N MET A 120 5.46 -8.40 3.39
CA MET A 120 5.94 -9.11 4.58
C MET A 120 4.79 -9.52 5.49
N GLU A 121 3.77 -8.67 5.64
CA GLU A 121 2.62 -9.00 6.48
C GLU A 121 1.78 -10.11 5.86
N ALA A 122 1.61 -10.13 4.53
CA ALA A 122 0.95 -11.23 3.83
C ALA A 122 1.67 -12.57 4.04
N ILE A 123 3.01 -12.58 3.94
CA ILE A 123 3.83 -13.78 4.18
C ILE A 123 3.66 -14.27 5.62
N LYS A 124 3.73 -13.34 6.59
CA LYS A 124 3.57 -13.64 8.01
C LYS A 124 2.21 -14.29 8.31
N ILE A 125 1.12 -13.79 7.70
CA ILE A 125 -0.20 -14.42 7.81
C ILE A 125 -0.19 -15.84 7.22
N GLN A 126 0.33 -16.01 6.01
CA GLN A 126 0.37 -17.32 5.35
C GLN A 126 1.20 -18.36 6.11
N GLU A 127 2.28 -17.94 6.75
CA GLU A 127 3.10 -18.81 7.60
C GLU A 127 2.38 -19.21 8.89
N TYR A 128 1.58 -18.30 9.47
CA TYR A 128 0.74 -18.60 10.62
C TYR A 128 -0.36 -19.62 10.28
N LEU A 129 -1.05 -19.44 9.15
CA LEU A 129 -2.15 -20.32 8.72
C LEU A 129 -1.72 -21.73 8.30
N LYS A 130 -0.42 -21.98 8.12
CA LYS A 130 0.14 -23.32 7.80
C LYS A 130 0.46 -24.16 9.03
N GLN A 131 0.44 -23.57 10.22
CA GLN A 131 0.74 -24.24 11.51
C GLN A 131 -0.46 -25.05 11.98
#